data_AF-A0A914MDQ5-F1
#
_entry.id   AF-A0A914MDQ5-F1
#
_cell.length_a   1.000
_cell.length_b   1.000
_cell.length_c   1.000
_cell.angle_alpha   90.00
_cell.angle_beta   90.00
_cell.angle_gamma   90.00
#
_symmetry.space_group_name_H-M   'P 1'
#
loop_
_entity.id
_entity.type
_entity.pdbx_description
1 polymer ?
#
loop_
_entity_poly.entity_id
_entity_poly.type
_entity_poly.pdbx_seq_one_letter_code
_entity_poly.pdbx_strand_id
1 'polypeptide(L)'
;MALISAPLMIALPFAVERIGLVEEIIHLNNIGCEIECQGQLLNLSGKTVLLFLALYVLFWRRSTADLPRLHLHRAAFALFVFFVLFAFWLFYTARILLERNIQLIYLISFAISLLDILLFIHCIWIFFELRQIRPVYCIHFVRDPDGEWHSHEIGQMSIQEAAVQVLLLYRVHFPVYNSVLEHTRRSNTFGGRFRSAMGRPGFKLYDIDGQGDQTTALSEMNARILMQAASQRRMAAHNELFHEECDWERRFKKRKCRLISCTEEIFAQVQSSEFENDYKIGTAGNQIVEPMDPQVAAKAVLSSIAKQLNRFLRYTRQERFHTQSSVFAHVQRCLAFGFSARTFLQRFFSNAMPFQRFDKMENRNSSNKNLF
;
A
#
# COMPACT_ATOMS: atom_id res chain seq x y z
N MET A 1 8.97 -32.80 -6.40
CA MET A 1 8.44 -34.15 -6.66
C MET A 1 8.01 -34.33 -8.11
N ALA A 2 7.02 -33.58 -8.61
CA ALA A 2 6.53 -33.70 -9.99
C ALA A 2 7.60 -33.50 -11.10
N LEU A 3 8.56 -32.60 -10.90
CA LEU A 3 9.64 -32.35 -11.87
C LEU A 3 10.60 -33.53 -12.02
N ILE A 4 10.83 -34.25 -10.92
CA ILE A 4 11.88 -35.26 -10.81
C ILE A 4 11.32 -36.65 -11.11
N SER A 5 10.01 -36.86 -11.00
CA SER A 5 9.40 -38.19 -11.12
C SER A 5 9.64 -38.85 -12.48
N ALA A 6 9.45 -38.12 -13.59
CA ALA A 6 9.65 -38.68 -14.94
C ALA A 6 11.12 -39.04 -15.25
N PRO A 7 12.13 -38.18 -15.01
CA PRO A 7 13.52 -38.58 -15.20
C PRO A 7 13.96 -39.67 -14.21
N LEU A 8 13.40 -39.71 -12.99
CA LEU A 8 13.70 -40.75 -12.02
C LEU A 8 13.14 -42.11 -12.46
N MET A 9 11.93 -42.18 -13.02
CA MET A 9 11.38 -43.43 -13.60
C MET A 9 12.26 -44.03 -14.70
N ILE A 10 12.98 -43.20 -15.45
CA ILE A 10 13.91 -43.65 -16.49
C ILE A 10 15.27 -44.04 -15.88
N ALA A 11 15.77 -43.30 -14.88
CA ALA A 11 17.10 -43.53 -14.29
C ALA A 11 17.15 -44.66 -13.24
N LEU A 12 16.05 -44.93 -12.54
CA LEU A 12 15.95 -45.96 -11.49
C LEU A 12 16.40 -47.36 -11.95
N PRO A 13 16.00 -47.89 -13.12
CA PRO A 13 16.41 -49.23 -13.52
C PRO A 13 17.92 -49.31 -13.80
N PHE A 14 18.53 -48.25 -14.37
CA PHE A 14 19.99 -48.17 -14.56
C PHE A 14 20.74 -48.12 -13.22
N ALA A 15 20.18 -47.44 -12.22
CA ALA A 15 20.76 -47.36 -10.89
C ALA A 15 20.69 -48.71 -10.16
N VAL A 16 19.58 -49.45 -10.30
CA VAL A 16 19.40 -50.78 -9.69
C VAL A 16 20.35 -51.81 -10.31
N GLU A 17 20.55 -51.76 -11.62
CA GLU A 17 21.52 -52.60 -12.33
C GLU A 17 22.95 -52.34 -11.83
N ARG A 18 23.34 -51.07 -11.68
CA ARG A 18 24.68 -50.67 -11.24
C ARG A 18 25.00 -51.03 -9.78
N ILE A 19 23.97 -51.22 -8.95
CA ILE A 19 24.10 -51.60 -7.53
C ILE A 19 24.17 -53.13 -7.36
N GLY A 20 23.96 -53.91 -8.42
CA GLY A 20 24.12 -55.37 -8.40
C GLY A 20 23.07 -56.12 -7.57
N LEU A 21 21.94 -55.49 -7.28
CA LEU A 21 20.85 -56.09 -6.48
C LEU A 21 19.97 -57.05 -7.29
N VAL A 22 20.02 -57.01 -8.63
CA VAL A 22 19.25 -57.87 -9.53
C VAL A 22 20.01 -58.04 -10.85
N GLU A 23 20.36 -59.27 -11.24
CA GLU A 23 21.29 -59.56 -12.34
C GLU A 23 20.74 -59.33 -13.76
N GLU A 24 19.44 -59.37 -13.99
CA GLU A 24 18.88 -59.12 -15.33
C GLU A 24 17.50 -58.45 -15.20
N ILE A 25 17.42 -57.15 -15.49
CA ILE A 25 16.15 -56.44 -15.70
C ILE A 25 16.08 -55.87 -17.12
N ILE A 26 17.21 -55.51 -17.73
CA ILE A 26 17.24 -54.90 -19.06
C ILE A 26 18.41 -55.49 -19.83
N HIS A 27 18.13 -56.20 -20.93
CA HIS A 27 19.12 -56.49 -21.97
C HIS A 27 19.53 -55.17 -22.64
N LEU A 28 20.34 -54.35 -21.97
CA LEU A 28 20.80 -53.06 -22.45
C LEU A 28 22.13 -53.17 -23.22
N ASN A 29 22.45 -54.35 -23.75
CA ASN A 29 23.76 -54.56 -24.37
C ASN A 29 23.75 -54.67 -25.89
N ASN A 30 22.62 -54.54 -26.61
CA ASN A 30 22.71 -54.60 -28.08
C ASN A 30 21.53 -54.08 -28.92
N ILE A 31 20.91 -52.94 -28.56
CA ILE A 31 20.05 -52.25 -29.53
C ILE A 31 20.40 -50.76 -29.47
N GLY A 32 21.12 -50.29 -30.50
CA GLY A 32 21.31 -48.85 -30.69
C GLY A 32 19.96 -48.15 -30.62
N CYS A 33 19.85 -47.09 -29.82
CA CYS A 33 18.63 -46.28 -29.74
C CYS A 33 18.36 -45.73 -31.16
N GLU A 34 17.38 -46.35 -31.82
CA GLU A 34 16.94 -45.97 -33.16
C GLU A 34 16.42 -44.52 -33.15
N ILE A 35 16.32 -43.90 -34.31
CA ILE A 35 15.94 -42.48 -34.45
C ILE A 35 14.63 -42.16 -33.68
N GLU A 36 13.72 -43.13 -33.59
CA GLU A 36 12.48 -43.03 -32.82
C GLU A 36 12.70 -42.89 -31.31
N CYS A 37 13.62 -43.66 -30.73
CA CYS A 37 13.98 -43.60 -29.31
C CYS A 37 14.66 -42.26 -28.97
N GLN A 38 15.53 -41.76 -29.86
CA GLN A 38 16.16 -40.44 -29.69
C GLN A 38 15.13 -39.30 -29.75
N GLY A 39 14.15 -39.40 -30.68
CA GLY A 39 13.06 -38.44 -30.79
C GLY A 39 12.18 -38.40 -29.54
N GLN A 40 11.85 -39.56 -28.97
CA GLN A 40 11.09 -39.65 -27.72
C GLN A 40 11.87 -39.08 -26.51
N LEU A 41 13.18 -39.32 -26.43
CA LEU A 41 14.02 -38.75 -25.38
C LEU A 41 14.09 -37.22 -25.48
N LEU A 42 14.20 -36.67 -26.69
CA LEU A 42 14.15 -35.23 -26.92
C LEU A 42 12.79 -34.65 -26.50
N ASN A 43 11.68 -35.31 -26.86
CA ASN A 43 10.33 -34.92 -26.46
C ASN A 43 10.16 -34.90 -24.92
N LEU A 44 10.65 -35.93 -24.24
CA LEU A 44 10.69 -35.99 -22.78
C LEU A 44 11.44 -34.77 -22.21
N SER A 45 12.65 -34.50 -22.72
CA SER A 45 13.46 -33.36 -22.25
C SER A 45 12.73 -32.02 -22.45
N GLY A 46 12.13 -31.80 -23.62
CA GLY A 46 11.35 -30.59 -23.92
C GLY A 46 10.16 -30.42 -22.98
N LYS A 47 9.39 -31.48 -22.74
CA LYS A 47 8.24 -31.46 -21.81
C LYS A 47 8.67 -31.22 -20.37
N THR A 48 9.80 -31.77 -19.92
CA THR A 48 10.33 -31.48 -18.57
C THR A 48 10.71 -30.02 -18.40
N VAL A 49 11.32 -29.39 -19.41
CA VAL A 49 11.65 -27.96 -19.40
C VAL A 49 10.37 -27.11 -19.40
N LEU A 50 9.36 -27.49 -20.17
CA LEU A 50 8.08 -26.78 -20.17
C LEU A 50 7.38 -26.89 -18.80
N LEU A 51 7.38 -28.07 -18.20
CA LEU A 51 6.87 -28.28 -16.84
C LEU A 51 7.64 -27.46 -15.80
N PHE A 52 8.98 -27.36 -15.94
CA PHE A 52 9.81 -26.49 -15.11
C PHE A 52 9.38 -25.03 -15.23
N LEU A 53 9.23 -24.53 -16.47
CA LEU A 53 8.81 -23.15 -16.73
C LEU A 53 7.41 -22.88 -16.15
N ALA A 54 6.47 -23.82 -16.29
CA ALA A 54 5.13 -23.70 -15.74
C ALA A 54 5.15 -23.58 -14.20
N LEU A 55 5.96 -24.41 -13.52
CA LEU A 55 6.15 -24.32 -12.07
C LEU A 55 6.85 -23.01 -11.68
N TYR A 56 7.87 -22.60 -12.42
CA TYR A 56 8.60 -21.36 -12.18
C TYR A 56 7.70 -20.13 -12.25
N VAL A 57 6.85 -20.02 -13.28
CA VAL A 57 5.90 -18.91 -13.43
C VAL A 57 4.91 -18.85 -12.25
N LEU A 58 4.47 -20.00 -11.73
CA LEU A 58 3.58 -20.06 -10.58
C LEU A 58 4.28 -19.60 -9.28
N PHE A 59 5.52 -20.02 -9.03
CA PHE A 59 6.26 -19.63 -7.83
C PHE A 59 6.79 -18.19 -7.87
N TRP A 60 7.09 -17.65 -9.05
CA TRP A 60 7.49 -16.25 -9.20
C TRP A 60 6.34 -15.28 -8.89
N ARG A 61 5.10 -15.75 -9.04
CA ARG A 61 3.92 -14.99 -8.62
C ARG A 61 3.81 -15.04 -7.10
N ARG A 62 4.50 -14.11 -6.45
CA ARG A 62 4.48 -13.91 -4.99
C ARG A 62 3.03 -13.80 -4.50
N SER A 63 2.62 -14.71 -3.62
CA SER A 63 1.40 -14.55 -2.83
C SER A 63 1.53 -13.24 -2.05
N THR A 64 0.59 -12.31 -2.24
CA THR A 64 0.62 -11.00 -1.58
C THR A 64 0.34 -11.10 -0.09
N ALA A 65 -0.15 -12.26 0.39
CA ALA A 65 -0.36 -12.54 1.80
C ALA A 65 -0.27 -14.04 2.10
N ASP A 66 0.79 -14.48 2.77
CA ASP A 66 0.90 -15.83 3.33
C ASP A 66 0.27 -15.83 4.73
N LEU A 67 -1.06 -15.94 4.79
CA LEU A 67 -1.73 -16.42 5.99
C LEU A 67 -1.78 -17.95 5.95
N PRO A 68 -1.78 -18.65 7.11
CA PRO A 68 -1.82 -20.10 7.18
C PRO A 68 -3.24 -20.60 6.89
N ARG A 69 -3.74 -20.39 5.67
CA ARG A 69 -4.98 -20.98 5.19
C ARG A 69 -4.67 -21.91 4.04
N LEU A 70 -5.00 -23.17 4.24
CA LEU A 70 -5.08 -24.16 3.17
C LEU A 70 -6.14 -23.67 2.18
N HIS A 71 -5.70 -23.04 1.09
CA HIS A 71 -6.57 -22.76 -0.03
C HIS A 71 -7.10 -24.10 -0.53
N LEU A 72 -8.38 -24.40 -0.27
CA LEU A 72 -8.97 -25.71 -0.52
C LEU A 72 -8.78 -26.14 -1.98
N HIS A 73 -8.83 -25.20 -2.92
CA HIS A 73 -8.55 -25.44 -4.34
C HIS A 73 -7.08 -25.80 -4.61
N ARG A 74 -6.10 -25.08 -4.02
CA ARG A 74 -4.66 -25.40 -4.13
C ARG A 74 -4.33 -26.73 -3.49
N ALA A 75 -4.89 -27.00 -2.31
CA ALA A 75 -4.71 -28.25 -1.60
C ALA A 75 -5.34 -29.43 -2.36
N ALA A 76 -6.56 -29.27 -2.88
CA ALA A 76 -7.22 -30.27 -3.69
C ALA A 76 -6.45 -30.58 -4.98
N PHE A 77 -5.90 -29.55 -5.64
CA PHE A 77 -5.06 -29.73 -6.82
C PHE A 77 -3.74 -30.44 -6.50
N ALA A 78 -3.08 -30.06 -5.40
CA ALA A 78 -1.87 -30.73 -4.94
C ALA A 78 -2.13 -32.20 -4.59
N LEU A 79 -3.27 -32.50 -3.96
CA LEU A 79 -3.71 -33.87 -3.67
C LEU A 79 -3.99 -34.63 -4.96
N PHE A 80 -4.64 -34.02 -5.95
CA PHE A 80 -4.90 -34.65 -7.25
C PHE A 80 -3.60 -34.98 -8.00
N VAL A 81 -2.64 -34.05 -8.05
CA VAL A 81 -1.30 -34.30 -8.62
C VAL A 81 -0.59 -35.43 -7.86
N PHE A 82 -0.68 -35.46 -6.53
CA PHE A 82 -0.12 -36.53 -5.71
C PHE A 82 -0.78 -37.88 -6.01
N PHE A 83 -2.09 -37.94 -6.15
CA PHE A 83 -2.83 -39.15 -6.49
C PHE A 83 -2.41 -39.71 -7.86
N VAL A 84 -2.28 -38.85 -8.88
CA VAL A 84 -1.79 -39.24 -10.20
C VAL A 84 -0.35 -39.76 -10.10
N LEU A 85 0.54 -39.05 -9.42
CA LEU A 85 1.92 -39.51 -9.22
C LEU A 85 1.95 -40.87 -8.53
N PHE A 86 1.17 -41.05 -7.45
CA PHE A 86 1.11 -42.30 -6.71
C PHE A 86 0.61 -43.47 -7.57
N ALA A 87 -0.45 -43.27 -8.36
CA ALA A 87 -0.98 -44.31 -9.26
C ALA A 87 0.04 -44.71 -10.33
N PHE A 88 0.71 -43.73 -10.94
CA PHE A 88 1.76 -43.99 -11.93
C PHE A 88 2.98 -44.69 -11.34
N TRP A 89 3.40 -44.31 -10.14
CA TRP A 89 4.48 -45.00 -9.42
C TRP A 89 4.09 -46.43 -9.04
N LEU A 90 2.87 -46.66 -8.58
CA LEU A 90 2.39 -48.01 -8.26
C LEU A 90 2.39 -48.89 -9.52
N PHE A 91 1.81 -48.40 -10.61
CA PHE A 91 1.81 -49.13 -11.89
C PHE A 91 3.22 -49.38 -12.40
N TYR A 92 4.11 -48.39 -12.30
CA TYR A 92 5.52 -48.52 -12.63
C TYR A 92 6.18 -49.65 -11.83
N THR A 93 6.00 -49.68 -10.50
CA THR A 93 6.58 -50.72 -9.66
C THR A 93 6.01 -52.11 -9.98
N ALA A 94 4.70 -52.24 -10.18
CA ALA A 94 4.04 -53.51 -10.43
C ALA A 94 4.35 -54.08 -11.83
N ARG A 95 4.42 -53.22 -12.85
CA ARG A 95 4.63 -53.67 -14.24
C ARG A 95 6.10 -53.67 -14.64
N ILE A 96 6.85 -52.62 -14.31
CA ILE A 96 8.22 -52.47 -14.80
C ILE A 96 9.22 -53.16 -13.87
N LEU A 97 9.11 -52.97 -12.55
CA LEU A 97 10.06 -53.59 -11.62
C LEU A 97 9.77 -55.08 -11.35
N LEU A 98 8.49 -55.48 -11.39
CA LEU A 98 8.09 -56.86 -11.05
C LEU A 98 8.06 -57.81 -12.26
N GLU A 99 7.52 -57.39 -13.41
CA GLU A 99 7.39 -58.27 -14.60
C GLU A 99 8.66 -58.32 -15.47
N ARG A 100 9.66 -57.47 -15.20
CA ARG A 100 11.07 -57.46 -15.70
C ARG A 100 11.31 -57.63 -17.22
N ASN A 101 10.28 -57.61 -18.05
CA ASN A 101 10.35 -57.91 -19.49
C ASN A 101 9.88 -56.72 -20.35
N ILE A 102 10.51 -55.56 -20.22
CA ILE A 102 10.06 -54.34 -20.91
C ILE A 102 11.20 -53.68 -21.68
N GLN A 103 10.94 -53.37 -22.96
CA GLN A 103 11.87 -52.62 -23.81
C GLN A 103 11.91 -51.14 -23.40
N LEU A 104 13.08 -50.50 -23.56
CA LEU A 104 13.33 -49.10 -23.21
C LEU A 104 12.34 -48.11 -23.83
N ILE A 105 11.85 -48.39 -25.05
CA ILE A 105 10.88 -47.55 -25.76
C ILE A 105 9.55 -47.44 -24.99
N TYR A 106 9.05 -48.55 -24.43
CA TYR A 106 7.82 -48.54 -23.63
C TYR A 106 8.00 -47.78 -22.32
N LEU A 107 9.19 -47.87 -21.72
CA LEU A 107 9.53 -47.10 -20.51
C LEU A 107 9.53 -45.60 -20.80
N ILE A 108 10.17 -45.17 -21.89
CA ILE A 108 10.21 -43.75 -22.28
C ILE A 108 8.81 -43.26 -22.62
N SER A 109 8.03 -44.03 -23.39
CA SER A 109 6.64 -43.70 -23.72
C SER A 109 5.76 -43.55 -22.46
N PHE A 110 5.91 -44.43 -21.47
CA PHE A 110 5.20 -44.33 -20.20
C PHE A 110 5.57 -43.06 -19.41
N ALA A 111 6.86 -42.72 -19.36
CA ALA A 111 7.32 -41.49 -18.70
C ALA A 111 6.81 -40.21 -19.42
N ILE A 112 6.72 -40.23 -20.75
CA ILE A 112 6.13 -39.15 -21.54
C ILE A 112 4.65 -38.99 -21.22
N SER A 113 3.89 -40.09 -21.11
CA SER A 113 2.46 -40.05 -20.76
C SER A 113 2.23 -39.41 -19.38
N LEU A 114 3.08 -39.70 -18.40
CA LEU A 114 3.04 -39.02 -17.10
C LEU A 114 3.25 -37.51 -17.24
N LEU A 115 4.25 -37.08 -18.02
CA LEU A 115 4.51 -35.65 -18.25
C LEU A 115 3.33 -34.96 -18.94
N ASP A 116 2.69 -35.61 -19.92
CA ASP A 116 1.52 -35.07 -20.61
C ASP A 116 0.36 -34.83 -19.66
N ILE A 117 0.08 -35.79 -18.79
CA ILE A 117 -0.98 -35.65 -17.79
C ILE A 117 -0.64 -34.54 -16.80
N LEU A 118 0.59 -34.48 -16.28
CA LEU A 118 1.03 -33.41 -15.38
C LEU A 118 0.91 -32.03 -16.02
N LEU A 119 1.33 -31.90 -17.28
CA LEU A 119 1.29 -30.64 -18.03
C LEU A 119 -0.16 -30.22 -18.27
N PHE A 120 -1.04 -31.15 -18.67
CA PHE A 120 -2.47 -30.88 -18.86
C PHE A 120 -3.15 -30.43 -17.56
N ILE A 121 -2.83 -31.10 -16.45
CA ILE A 121 -3.30 -30.76 -15.11
C ILE A 121 -2.84 -29.34 -14.74
N HIS A 122 -1.57 -28.99 -14.99
CA HIS A 122 -1.06 -27.63 -14.76
C HIS A 122 -1.69 -26.57 -15.68
N CYS A 123 -1.98 -26.89 -16.94
CA CYS A 123 -2.67 -25.97 -17.85
C CYS A 123 -4.10 -25.68 -17.37
N ILE A 124 -4.85 -26.70 -16.93
CA ILE A 124 -6.18 -26.53 -16.35
C ILE A 124 -6.11 -25.65 -15.10
N TRP A 125 -5.13 -25.89 -14.22
CA TRP A 125 -4.92 -25.09 -13.03
C TRP A 125 -4.71 -23.61 -13.34
N ILE A 126 -3.78 -23.32 -14.26
CA ILE A 126 -3.50 -21.95 -14.71
C ILE A 126 -4.77 -21.29 -15.23
N PHE A 127 -5.58 -22.01 -16.01
CA PHE A 127 -6.84 -21.50 -16.55
C PHE A 127 -7.88 -21.18 -15.45
N PHE A 128 -8.01 -22.04 -14.44
CA PHE A 128 -8.88 -21.78 -13.29
C PHE A 128 -8.40 -20.57 -12.47
N GLU A 129 -7.09 -20.47 -12.23
CA GLU A 129 -6.50 -19.35 -11.50
C GLU A 129 -6.67 -18.02 -12.27
N LEU A 130 -6.54 -18.04 -13.61
CA LEU A 130 -6.75 -16.86 -14.45
C LEU A 130 -8.19 -16.34 -14.39
N ARG A 131 -9.17 -17.25 -14.28
CA ARG A 131 -10.59 -16.87 -14.16
C ARG A 131 -10.92 -16.24 -12.82
N GLN A 132 -10.27 -16.65 -11.73
CA GLN A 132 -10.54 -16.15 -10.38
C GLN A 132 -10.11 -14.68 -10.18
N ILE A 133 -9.23 -14.15 -11.03
CA ILE A 133 -8.70 -12.78 -10.92
C ILE A 133 -9.70 -11.71 -11.41
N ARG A 134 -10.83 -12.10 -12.00
CA ARG A 134 -11.82 -11.12 -12.47
C ARG A 134 -12.43 -10.35 -11.29
N PRO A 135 -12.54 -9.01 -11.35
CA PRO A 135 -13.24 -8.24 -10.33
C PRO A 135 -14.72 -8.62 -10.35
N VAL A 136 -15.24 -9.03 -9.19
CA VAL A 136 -16.66 -9.43 -9.03
C VAL A 136 -17.36 -8.53 -8.02
N TYR A 137 -16.62 -8.03 -7.02
CA TYR A 137 -17.18 -7.27 -5.91
C TYR A 137 -16.67 -5.83 -5.94
N CYS A 138 -17.50 -4.89 -5.49
CA CYS A 138 -17.08 -3.52 -5.21
C CYS A 138 -17.13 -3.31 -3.69
N ILE A 139 -16.03 -2.85 -3.11
CA ILE A 139 -15.96 -2.51 -1.68
C ILE A 139 -15.84 -1.01 -1.52
N HIS A 140 -16.69 -0.46 -0.66
CA HIS A 140 -16.68 0.93 -0.26
C HIS A 140 -16.03 1.05 1.12
N PHE A 141 -14.93 1.77 1.20
CA PHE A 141 -14.27 2.11 2.45
C PHE A 141 -14.73 3.48 2.88
N VAL A 142 -15.17 3.62 4.12
CA VAL A 142 -15.45 4.91 4.74
C VAL A 142 -14.66 4.98 6.03
N ARG A 143 -13.92 6.07 6.22
CA ARG A 143 -13.17 6.29 7.45
C ARG A 143 -13.99 7.10 8.45
N ASP A 144 -14.24 6.51 9.61
CA ASP A 144 -14.94 7.14 10.73
C ASP A 144 -13.96 7.94 11.60
N PRO A 145 -13.52 9.12 11.12
CA PRO A 145 -14.01 10.37 11.71
C PRO A 145 -14.18 11.54 10.71
N ASP A 146 -13.74 11.41 9.47
CA ASP A 146 -13.76 12.45 8.43
C ASP A 146 -14.70 12.13 7.28
N GLY A 147 -15.23 10.91 7.21
CA GLY A 147 -16.17 10.50 6.16
C GLY A 147 -15.52 10.40 4.78
N GLU A 148 -14.18 10.37 4.72
CA GLU A 148 -13.47 10.13 3.48
C GLU A 148 -13.77 8.71 3.02
N TRP A 149 -14.12 8.59 1.74
CA TRP A 149 -14.50 7.32 1.16
C TRP A 149 -13.80 7.05 -0.16
N HIS A 150 -13.53 5.77 -0.39
CA HIS A 150 -12.96 5.26 -1.63
C HIS A 150 -13.67 3.96 -2.01
N SER A 151 -13.92 3.80 -3.31
CA SER A 151 -14.53 2.60 -3.87
C SER A 151 -13.48 1.86 -4.68
N HIS A 152 -13.34 0.55 -4.43
CA HIS A 152 -12.41 -0.29 -5.18
C HIS A 152 -13.07 -1.60 -5.58
N GLU A 153 -12.76 -2.04 -6.81
CA GLU A 153 -13.16 -3.33 -7.33
C GLU A 153 -12.20 -4.41 -6.85
N ILE A 154 -12.75 -5.51 -6.36
CA ILE A 154 -12.03 -6.63 -5.76
C ILE A 154 -12.49 -7.94 -6.42
N GLY A 155 -11.52 -8.82 -6.66
CA GLY A 155 -11.77 -10.16 -7.23
C GLY A 155 -12.47 -11.10 -6.25
N GLN A 156 -12.78 -12.30 -6.72
CA GLN A 156 -13.33 -13.33 -5.84
C GLN A 156 -12.22 -13.88 -4.92
N MET A 157 -12.26 -13.51 -3.65
CA MET A 157 -11.27 -13.93 -2.65
C MET A 157 -11.91 -14.21 -1.29
N SER A 158 -11.13 -14.79 -0.37
CA SER A 158 -11.61 -15.03 0.99
C SER A 158 -11.76 -13.71 1.76
N ILE A 159 -12.64 -13.68 2.77
CA ILE A 159 -12.85 -12.49 3.62
C ILE A 159 -11.54 -11.99 4.26
N GLN A 160 -10.62 -12.91 4.61
CA GLN A 160 -9.33 -12.53 5.19
C GLN A 160 -8.37 -11.90 4.18
N GLU A 161 -8.29 -12.46 2.98
CA GLU A 161 -7.50 -11.90 1.89
C GLU A 161 -8.04 -10.54 1.47
N ALA A 162 -9.37 -10.42 1.39
CA ALA A 162 -10.05 -9.14 1.24
C ALA A 162 -9.63 -8.19 2.36
N ALA A 163 -9.70 -8.58 3.63
CA ALA A 163 -9.31 -7.72 4.75
C ALA A 163 -7.84 -7.22 4.64
N VAL A 164 -6.91 -8.06 4.22
CA VAL A 164 -5.51 -7.63 4.00
C VAL A 164 -5.41 -6.68 2.81
N GLN A 165 -6.07 -6.98 1.70
CA GLN A 165 -6.08 -6.10 0.53
C GLN A 165 -6.71 -4.75 0.87
N VAL A 166 -7.79 -4.74 1.64
CA VAL A 166 -8.46 -3.54 2.18
C VAL A 166 -7.47 -2.72 3.00
N LEU A 167 -6.69 -3.33 3.88
CA LEU A 167 -5.67 -2.62 4.67
C LEU A 167 -4.55 -2.04 3.79
N LEU A 168 -4.15 -2.74 2.74
CA LEU A 168 -3.16 -2.26 1.77
C LEU A 168 -3.72 -1.08 0.96
N LEU A 169 -4.94 -1.21 0.45
CA LEU A 169 -5.65 -0.14 -0.26
C LEU A 169 -5.84 1.08 0.64
N TYR A 170 -6.19 0.87 1.91
CA TYR A 170 -6.28 1.93 2.91
C TYR A 170 -4.94 2.68 3.06
N ARG A 171 -3.82 1.94 3.18
CA ARG A 171 -2.49 2.55 3.31
C ARG A 171 -2.03 3.32 2.07
N VAL A 172 -2.47 2.93 0.89
CA VAL A 172 -2.04 3.53 -0.38
C VAL A 172 -2.91 4.72 -0.76
N HIS A 173 -4.22 4.58 -0.64
CA HIS A 173 -5.19 5.54 -1.17
C HIS A 173 -5.65 6.57 -0.14
N PHE A 174 -5.68 6.25 1.15
CA PHE A 174 -6.16 7.20 2.15
C PHE A 174 -5.05 8.17 2.58
N PRO A 175 -5.31 9.49 2.57
CA PRO A 175 -4.45 10.48 3.20
C PRO A 175 -4.38 10.24 4.71
N VAL A 176 -3.34 10.76 5.35
CA VAL A 176 -3.20 10.67 6.81
C VAL A 176 -4.18 11.63 7.47
N TYR A 177 -5.04 11.06 8.32
CA TYR A 177 -5.99 11.82 9.12
C TYR A 177 -5.26 12.67 10.19
N ASN A 178 -5.47 13.99 10.16
CA ASN A 178 -4.94 14.93 11.14
C ASN A 178 -5.97 15.23 12.24
N SER A 179 -5.98 14.39 13.28
CA SER A 179 -6.91 14.52 14.41
C SER A 179 -6.82 15.86 15.13
N VAL A 180 -5.62 16.44 15.26
CA VAL A 180 -5.39 17.70 15.98
C VAL A 180 -6.04 18.88 15.24
N LEU A 181 -5.92 18.90 13.91
CA LEU A 181 -6.59 19.90 13.09
C LEU A 181 -8.10 19.76 13.22
N GLU A 182 -8.61 18.53 13.13
CA GLU A 182 -10.05 18.27 13.18
C GLU A 182 -10.66 18.59 14.54
N HIS A 183 -10.02 18.20 15.65
CA HIS A 183 -10.46 18.59 16.99
C HIS A 183 -10.44 20.11 17.19
N THR A 184 -9.45 20.82 16.64
CA THR A 184 -9.44 22.29 16.70
C THR A 184 -10.63 22.86 15.93
N ARG A 185 -10.88 22.37 14.70
CA ARG A 185 -12.01 22.80 13.87
C ARG A 185 -13.35 22.55 14.56
N ARG A 186 -13.53 21.36 15.16
CA ARG A 186 -14.71 20.98 15.97
C ARG A 186 -14.85 21.80 17.25
N SER A 187 -13.73 22.13 17.92
CA SER A 187 -13.78 22.92 19.17
C SER A 187 -14.13 24.39 18.91
N ASN A 188 -13.68 24.97 17.80
CA ASN A 188 -14.06 26.33 17.42
C ASN A 188 -15.53 26.41 17.02
N THR A 189 -16.01 25.43 16.26
CA THR A 189 -17.42 25.33 15.86
C THR A 189 -18.32 25.01 17.04
N PHE A 190 -18.04 23.98 17.84
CA PHE A 190 -18.92 23.51 18.92
C PHE A 190 -18.69 24.21 20.28
N GLY A 191 -17.44 24.50 20.64
CA GLY A 191 -17.08 25.19 21.89
C GLY A 191 -17.40 26.70 21.86
N GLY A 192 -17.38 27.31 20.68
CA GLY A 192 -17.93 28.65 20.45
C GLY A 192 -19.44 28.71 20.57
N ARG A 193 -20.15 27.60 20.26
CA ARG A 193 -21.62 27.51 20.32
C ARG A 193 -22.15 27.35 21.73
N PHE A 194 -21.56 26.51 22.59
CA PHE A 194 -22.08 26.36 23.96
C PHE A 194 -21.78 27.59 24.82
N ARG A 195 -20.63 28.23 24.61
CA ARG A 195 -20.28 29.49 25.30
C ARG A 195 -21.01 30.71 24.73
N SER A 196 -21.32 30.76 23.43
CA SER A 196 -22.13 31.85 22.85
C SER A 196 -23.63 31.65 23.02
N ALA A 197 -24.11 30.42 23.19
CA ALA A 197 -25.49 30.14 23.58
C ALA A 197 -25.78 30.54 25.03
N MET A 198 -24.78 30.43 25.92
CA MET A 198 -24.90 30.85 27.32
C MET A 198 -24.37 32.28 27.59
N GLY A 199 -23.74 32.93 26.61
CA GLY A 199 -22.88 34.09 26.87
C GLY A 199 -22.83 35.17 25.80
N ARG A 200 -23.75 35.23 24.83
CA ARG A 200 -23.98 36.48 24.07
C ARG A 200 -25.00 37.36 24.81
N PRO A 201 -24.60 38.56 25.30
CA PRO A 201 -25.47 39.49 26.01
C PRO A 201 -26.31 40.26 24.98
N GLY A 202 -27.25 39.60 24.32
CA GLY A 202 -28.00 40.22 23.21
C GLY A 202 -29.50 39.94 23.22
N PHE A 203 -29.97 39.04 24.08
CA PHE A 203 -31.39 38.75 24.19
C PHE A 203 -31.88 39.04 25.60
N LYS A 204 -31.92 40.33 25.94
CA LYS A 204 -32.76 40.82 27.03
C LYS A 204 -34.17 40.92 26.45
N LEU A 205 -35.01 39.95 26.80
CA LEU A 205 -36.44 40.06 26.57
C LEU A 205 -36.93 41.13 27.55
N TYR A 206 -37.29 42.31 27.04
CA TYR A 206 -37.98 43.30 27.85
C TYR A 206 -39.45 42.91 27.83
N ASP A 207 -40.00 42.65 29.01
CA ASP A 207 -41.43 42.52 29.19
C ASP A 207 -42.04 43.92 29.05
N ILE A 208 -42.66 44.20 27.90
CA ILE A 208 -43.24 45.52 27.61
C ILE A 208 -44.61 45.66 28.29
N ASP A 209 -45.22 44.55 28.71
CA ASP A 209 -46.52 44.56 29.36
C ASP A 209 -46.33 44.24 30.84
N GLY A 210 -46.04 45.28 31.63
CA GLY A 210 -45.88 45.18 33.08
C GLY A 210 -47.15 44.67 33.78
N GLN A 211 -47.31 43.36 33.85
CA GLN A 211 -48.36 42.71 34.63
C GLN A 211 -47.71 41.72 35.59
N GLY A 212 -47.62 42.17 36.84
CA GLY A 212 -46.99 41.45 37.93
C GLY A 212 -47.72 40.18 38.33
N ASP A 213 -46.90 39.20 38.64
CA ASP A 213 -47.05 38.14 39.64
C ASP A 213 -47.88 36.89 39.31
N GLN A 214 -47.25 35.77 39.66
CA GLN A 214 -47.70 34.38 39.76
C GLN A 214 -47.84 33.54 38.47
N THR A 215 -47.08 32.44 38.50
CA THR A 215 -47.00 31.30 37.56
C THR A 215 -46.23 31.54 36.26
N THR A 216 -44.94 31.19 36.31
CA THR A 216 -44.03 31.06 35.16
C THR A 216 -44.42 29.88 34.27
N ALA A 217 -45.60 29.92 33.67
CA ALA A 217 -45.88 29.18 32.45
C ALA A 217 -45.60 30.15 31.30
N LEU A 218 -44.52 29.93 30.55
CA LEU A 218 -44.30 30.63 29.29
C LEU A 218 -45.59 30.52 28.47
N SER A 219 -46.26 31.65 28.19
CA SER A 219 -47.45 31.68 27.34
C SER A 219 -47.20 30.82 26.09
N GLU A 220 -48.15 29.96 25.71
CA GLU A 220 -47.98 28.99 24.64
C GLU A 220 -47.51 29.67 23.32
N MET A 221 -47.93 30.92 23.11
CA MET A 221 -47.47 31.77 22.03
C MET A 221 -45.98 32.16 22.15
N ASN A 222 -45.51 32.51 23.34
CA ASN A 222 -44.09 32.81 23.61
C ASN A 222 -43.23 31.54 23.48
N ALA A 223 -43.73 30.38 23.88
CA ALA A 223 -43.06 29.10 23.68
C ALA A 223 -42.96 28.72 22.20
N ARG A 224 -44.02 28.96 21.40
CA ARG A 224 -44.02 28.75 19.94
C ARG A 224 -43.07 29.73 19.22
N ILE A 225 -43.05 31.00 19.61
CA ILE A 225 -42.11 32.01 19.08
C ILE A 225 -40.67 31.63 19.44
N LEU A 226 -40.41 31.17 20.67
CA LEU A 226 -39.09 30.70 21.08
C LEU A 226 -38.66 29.44 20.30
N MET A 227 -39.59 28.51 20.04
CA MET A 227 -39.33 27.29 19.27
C MET A 227 -39.08 27.59 17.78
N GLN A 228 -39.80 28.56 17.21
CA GLN A 228 -39.58 29.06 15.84
C GLN A 228 -38.27 29.86 15.73
N ALA A 229 -37.92 30.67 16.72
CA ALA A 229 -36.63 31.35 16.78
C ALA A 229 -35.47 30.35 16.98
N ALA A 230 -35.66 29.31 17.77
CA ALA A 230 -34.69 28.23 17.94
C ALA A 230 -34.51 27.40 16.66
N SER A 231 -35.59 27.12 15.92
CA SER A 231 -35.52 26.41 14.63
C SER A 231 -34.85 27.26 13.54
N GLN A 232 -35.15 28.56 13.47
CA GLN A 232 -34.45 29.49 12.56
C GLN A 232 -32.97 29.65 12.91
N ARG A 233 -32.61 29.70 14.21
CA ARG A 233 -31.20 29.70 14.65
C ARG A 233 -30.49 28.40 14.30
N ARG A 234 -31.17 27.26 14.34
CA ARG A 234 -30.63 25.96 13.92
C ARG A 234 -30.36 25.92 12.41
N MET A 235 -31.24 26.50 11.59
CA MET A 235 -31.04 26.61 10.14
C MET A 235 -29.91 27.61 9.80
N ALA A 236 -29.84 28.74 10.50
CA ALA A 236 -28.74 29.70 10.36
C ALA A 236 -27.37 29.08 10.73
N ALA A 237 -27.33 28.23 11.76
CA ALA A 237 -26.12 27.53 12.19
C ALA A 237 -25.55 26.56 11.14
N HIS A 238 -26.38 26.00 10.24
CA HIS A 238 -25.90 25.19 9.13
C HIS A 238 -25.23 26.06 8.05
N ASN A 239 -25.78 27.24 7.77
CA ASN A 239 -25.19 28.17 6.81
C ASN A 239 -23.86 28.73 7.31
N GLU A 240 -23.74 28.99 8.62
CA GLU A 240 -22.50 29.40 9.26
C GLU A 240 -21.39 28.34 9.16
N LEU A 241 -21.71 27.05 9.34
CA LEU A 241 -20.75 25.95 9.13
C LEU A 241 -20.15 25.95 7.72
N PHE A 242 -21.01 26.08 6.72
CA PHE A 242 -20.60 26.13 5.33
C PHE A 242 -19.68 27.33 5.06
N HIS A 243 -20.04 28.51 5.56
CA HIS A 243 -19.21 29.70 5.41
C HIS A 243 -17.86 29.57 6.13
N GLU A 244 -17.82 29.02 7.34
CA GLU A 244 -16.57 28.76 8.07
C GLU A 244 -15.63 27.80 7.32
N GLU A 245 -16.19 26.76 6.69
CA GLU A 245 -15.43 25.81 5.86
C GLU A 245 -14.86 26.48 4.61
N CYS A 246 -15.67 27.24 3.88
CA CYS A 246 -15.22 28.03 2.73
C CYS A 246 -14.13 29.04 3.10
N ASP A 247 -14.29 29.75 4.23
CA ASP A 247 -13.30 30.69 4.75
C ASP A 247 -12.00 29.99 5.10
N TRP A 248 -12.09 28.81 5.71
CA TRP A 248 -10.93 27.98 6.03
C TRP A 248 -10.19 27.55 4.77
N GLU A 249 -10.89 27.06 3.75
CA GLU A 249 -10.30 26.65 2.48
C GLU A 249 -9.63 27.82 1.76
N ARG A 250 -10.28 28.98 1.71
CA ARG A 250 -9.72 30.18 1.11
C ARG A 250 -8.43 30.60 1.82
N ARG A 251 -8.43 30.58 3.14
CA ARG A 251 -7.26 30.87 3.99
C ARG A 251 -6.15 29.84 3.84
N PHE A 252 -6.49 28.57 3.65
CA PHE A 252 -5.55 27.49 3.35
C PHE A 252 -4.89 27.69 1.98
N LYS A 253 -5.69 27.82 0.91
CA LYS A 253 -5.24 28.05 -0.47
C LYS A 253 -4.33 29.29 -0.55
N LYS A 254 -4.74 30.39 0.09
CA LYS A 254 -3.93 31.63 0.16
C LYS A 254 -2.57 31.42 0.83
N ARG A 255 -2.48 30.65 1.92
CA ARG A 255 -1.20 30.34 2.59
C ARG A 255 -0.34 29.39 1.77
N LYS A 256 -0.96 28.38 1.14
CA LYS A 256 -0.30 27.42 0.24
C LYS A 256 0.36 28.14 -0.94
N CYS A 257 -0.37 28.99 -1.66
CA CYS A 257 0.16 29.76 -2.77
C CYS A 257 1.30 30.69 -2.34
N ARG A 258 1.16 31.41 -1.22
CA ARG A 258 2.23 32.26 -0.68
C ARG A 258 3.50 31.50 -0.33
N LEU A 259 3.37 30.27 0.17
CA LEU A 259 4.52 29.41 0.43
C LEU A 259 5.17 28.99 -0.88
N ILE A 260 4.39 28.54 -1.87
CA ILE A 260 4.88 28.15 -3.20
C ILE A 260 5.65 29.28 -3.86
N SER A 261 5.06 30.47 -4.00
CA SER A 261 5.74 31.61 -4.64
C SER A 261 7.03 32.00 -3.92
N CYS A 262 6.99 32.10 -2.59
CA CYS A 262 8.18 32.42 -1.80
C CYS A 262 9.29 31.36 -1.97
N THR A 263 8.95 30.08 -2.02
CA THR A 263 9.97 29.03 -2.25
C THR A 263 10.48 29.00 -3.67
N GLU A 264 9.64 29.23 -4.67
CA GLU A 264 10.05 29.24 -6.08
C GLU A 264 11.01 30.42 -6.34
N GLU A 265 10.72 31.60 -5.79
CA GLU A 265 11.60 32.79 -5.88
C GLU A 265 12.97 32.55 -5.22
N ILE A 266 13.00 31.98 -4.01
CA ILE A 266 14.26 31.76 -3.27
C ILE A 266 15.11 30.66 -3.92
N PHE A 267 14.51 29.58 -4.43
CA PHE A 267 15.25 28.54 -5.14
C PHE A 267 15.77 29.04 -6.49
N ALA A 268 14.99 29.86 -7.21
CA ALA A 268 15.45 30.49 -8.44
C ALA A 268 16.66 31.42 -8.19
N GLN A 269 16.64 32.20 -7.10
CA GLN A 269 17.78 33.04 -6.71
C GLN A 269 19.06 32.24 -6.49
N VAL A 270 18.97 31.10 -5.80
CA VAL A 270 20.14 30.22 -5.58
C VAL A 270 20.64 29.65 -6.90
N GLN A 271 19.75 29.13 -7.74
CA GLN A 271 20.13 28.56 -9.04
C GLN A 271 20.74 29.61 -9.98
N SER A 272 20.22 30.83 -9.98
CA SER A 272 20.82 31.95 -10.73
C SER A 272 22.18 32.35 -10.17
N SER A 273 22.37 32.33 -8.84
CA SER A 273 23.67 32.62 -8.23
C SER A 273 24.73 31.55 -8.52
N GLU A 274 24.33 30.27 -8.57
CA GLU A 274 25.20 29.16 -8.98
C GLU A 274 25.63 29.34 -10.45
N PHE A 275 24.70 29.65 -11.35
CA PHE A 275 25.00 29.90 -12.76
C PHE A 275 25.91 31.12 -12.97
N GLU A 276 25.72 32.20 -12.20
CA GLU A 276 26.56 33.39 -12.27
C GLU A 276 28.00 33.12 -11.77
N ASN A 277 28.14 32.28 -10.73
CA ASN A 277 29.45 31.84 -10.25
C ASN A 277 30.17 30.95 -11.28
N ASP A 278 29.46 30.01 -11.92
CA ASP A 278 30.02 29.17 -13.00
C ASP A 278 30.48 29.98 -14.22
N TYR A 279 29.72 31.02 -14.60
CA TYR A 279 30.09 31.90 -15.70
C TYR A 279 31.35 32.73 -15.40
N LYS A 280 31.49 33.23 -14.16
CA LYS A 280 32.66 34.00 -13.71
C LYS A 280 33.92 33.14 -13.63
N ILE A 281 33.80 31.85 -13.26
CA ILE A 281 34.90 30.87 -13.31
C ILE A 281 35.42 30.68 -14.74
N GLY A 282 34.55 30.77 -15.76
CA GLY A 282 34.93 30.65 -17.17
C GLY A 282 35.59 31.88 -17.80
N THR A 283 35.49 33.07 -17.18
CA THR A 283 35.99 34.35 -17.76
C THR A 283 37.05 35.07 -16.93
N ALA A 284 37.23 34.74 -15.65
CA ALA A 284 38.22 35.38 -14.78
C ALA A 284 39.18 34.34 -14.17
N GLY A 285 40.31 34.11 -14.84
CA GLY A 285 41.46 33.44 -14.22
C GLY A 285 42.02 34.32 -13.10
N ASN A 286 41.66 34.02 -11.84
CA ASN A 286 42.41 34.26 -10.59
C ASN A 286 41.56 34.50 -9.32
N GLN A 287 40.26 34.19 -9.31
CA GLN A 287 39.53 34.05 -8.05
C GLN A 287 38.87 32.67 -7.99
N ILE A 288 39.43 31.80 -7.16
CA ILE A 288 38.82 30.51 -6.81
C ILE A 288 37.58 30.85 -5.97
N VAL A 289 36.44 31.02 -6.62
CA VAL A 289 35.15 31.06 -5.94
C VAL A 289 34.90 29.63 -5.48
N GLU A 290 35.14 29.39 -4.19
CA GLU A 290 34.87 28.10 -3.57
C GLU A 290 33.38 27.79 -3.74
N PRO A 291 33.00 26.60 -4.25
CA PRO A 291 31.60 26.24 -4.42
C PRO A 291 30.89 26.41 -3.08
N MET A 292 29.81 27.20 -3.08
CA MET A 292 29.10 27.56 -1.86
C MET A 292 28.75 26.30 -1.07
N ASP A 293 29.22 26.20 0.18
CA ASP A 293 28.93 25.04 1.02
C ASP A 293 27.41 24.83 1.09
N PRO A 294 26.88 23.66 0.68
CA PRO A 294 25.44 23.39 0.63
C PRO A 294 24.77 23.59 1.98
N GLN A 295 25.51 23.52 3.10
CA GLN A 295 24.97 23.83 4.42
C GLN A 295 24.71 25.33 4.63
N VAL A 296 25.59 26.20 4.13
CA VAL A 296 25.44 27.66 4.23
C VAL A 296 24.30 28.12 3.33
N ALA A 297 24.22 27.59 2.11
CA ALA A 297 23.12 27.85 1.19
C ALA A 297 21.77 27.40 1.78
N ALA A 298 21.73 26.21 2.37
CA ALA A 298 20.52 25.70 3.02
C ALA A 298 20.08 26.55 4.21
N LYS A 299 21.01 27.10 5.01
CA LYS A 299 20.68 28.00 6.14
C LYS A 299 20.06 29.30 5.63
N ALA A 300 20.64 29.90 4.59
CA ALA A 300 20.13 31.11 3.97
C ALA A 300 18.72 30.90 3.40
N VAL A 301 18.54 29.86 2.56
CA VAL A 301 17.25 29.47 1.97
C VAL A 301 16.19 29.20 3.04
N LEU A 302 16.54 28.44 4.08
CA LEU A 302 15.63 28.12 5.16
C LEU A 302 15.21 29.38 5.93
N SER A 303 16.15 30.30 6.21
CA SER A 303 15.84 31.55 6.92
C SER A 303 14.84 32.42 6.16
N SER A 304 14.96 32.48 4.83
CA SER A 304 14.05 33.21 3.95
C SER A 304 12.66 32.59 3.88
N ILE A 305 12.57 31.25 3.87
CA ILE A 305 11.30 30.51 3.76
C ILE A 305 10.62 30.29 5.13
N ALA A 306 11.37 30.30 6.23
CA ALA A 306 10.92 29.86 7.56
C ALA A 306 9.62 30.55 8.03
N LYS A 307 9.47 31.85 7.78
CA LYS A 307 8.27 32.59 8.20
C LYS A 307 7.01 32.06 7.53
N GLN A 308 7.05 31.83 6.22
CA GLN A 308 5.89 31.38 5.45
C GLN A 308 5.60 29.90 5.72
N LEU A 309 6.65 29.09 5.86
CA LEU A 309 6.54 27.67 6.19
C LEU A 309 5.93 27.48 7.58
N ASN A 310 6.46 28.15 8.61
CA ASN A 310 5.90 28.06 9.97
C ASN A 310 4.46 28.56 10.04
N ARG A 311 4.11 29.59 9.26
CA ARG A 311 2.72 30.09 9.18
C ARG A 311 1.78 29.07 8.53
N PHE A 312 2.26 28.31 7.55
CA PHE A 312 1.51 27.21 6.94
C PHE A 312 1.37 26.04 7.92
N LEU A 313 2.48 25.57 8.50
CA LEU A 313 2.50 24.44 9.45
C LEU A 313 1.67 24.69 10.70
N ARG A 314 1.66 25.92 11.23
CA ARG A 314 0.79 26.32 12.35
C ARG A 314 -0.68 26.25 11.98
N TYR A 315 -1.01 26.69 10.77
CA TYR A 315 -2.39 26.70 10.27
C TYR A 315 -2.91 25.29 10.02
N THR A 316 -2.07 24.39 9.50
CA THR A 316 -2.39 22.98 9.28
C THR A 316 -2.17 22.09 10.51
N ARG A 317 -1.68 22.65 11.62
CA ARG A 317 -1.31 21.92 12.85
C ARG A 317 -0.25 20.83 12.63
N GLN A 318 0.64 21.01 11.66
CA GLN A 318 1.67 20.03 11.29
C GLN A 318 3.04 20.26 11.95
N GLU A 319 3.18 21.25 12.86
CA GLU A 319 4.46 21.61 13.50
C GLU A 319 5.19 20.44 14.17
N ARG A 320 4.45 19.49 14.75
CA ARG A 320 5.02 18.33 15.46
C ARG A 320 5.73 17.34 14.53
N PHE A 321 5.38 17.34 13.25
CA PHE A 321 5.89 16.40 12.26
C PHE A 321 7.11 16.93 11.50
N HIS A 322 7.33 18.24 11.54
CA HIS A 322 8.41 18.92 10.84
C HIS A 322 9.26 19.73 11.82
N THR A 323 10.26 19.07 12.41
CA THR A 323 11.26 19.74 13.24
C THR A 323 12.18 20.60 12.36
N GLN A 324 12.71 21.70 12.90
CA GLN A 324 13.60 22.60 12.15
C GLN A 324 14.83 21.86 11.59
N SER A 325 15.41 20.94 12.36
CA SER A 325 16.53 20.10 11.90
C SER A 325 16.15 19.19 10.73
N SER A 326 14.96 18.57 10.76
CA SER A 326 14.47 17.71 9.67
C SER A 326 14.15 18.47 8.38
N VAL A 327 13.77 19.75 8.51
CA VAL A 327 13.54 20.66 7.38
C VAL A 327 14.87 21.13 6.81
N PHE A 328 15.82 21.52 7.66
CA PHE A 328 17.17 21.90 7.25
C PHE A 328 17.87 20.79 6.44
N ALA A 329 17.89 19.56 6.97
CA ALA A 329 18.44 18.41 6.27
C ALA A 329 17.71 18.05 4.96
N HIS A 330 16.47 18.52 4.78
CA HIS A 330 15.73 18.37 3.53
C HIS A 330 16.14 19.42 2.51
N VAL A 331 16.22 20.69 2.92
CA VAL A 331 16.72 21.79 2.07
C VAL A 331 18.13 21.48 1.58
N GLN A 332 19.02 21.04 2.48
CA GLN A 332 20.40 20.69 2.12
C GLN A 332 20.45 19.58 1.06
N ARG A 333 19.62 18.53 1.18
CA ARG A 333 19.53 17.49 0.14
C ARG A 333 18.93 18.03 -1.16
N CYS A 334 17.93 18.89 -1.08
CA CYS A 334 17.35 19.51 -2.27
C CYS A 334 18.38 20.33 -3.05
N LEU A 335 19.23 21.10 -2.36
CA LEU A 335 20.30 21.87 -3.00
C LEU A 335 21.41 20.96 -3.53
N ALA A 336 21.86 19.99 -2.74
CA ALA A 336 22.94 19.07 -3.14
C ALA A 336 22.61 18.24 -4.39
N PHE A 337 21.34 17.93 -4.64
CA PHE A 337 20.88 17.17 -5.81
C PHE A 337 20.18 18.04 -6.88
N GLY A 338 20.19 19.37 -6.74
CA GLY A 338 19.56 20.27 -7.72
C GLY A 338 18.04 20.09 -7.87
N PHE A 339 17.33 19.71 -6.80
CA PHE A 339 15.87 19.53 -6.84
C PHE A 339 15.10 20.85 -6.87
N SER A 340 13.95 20.84 -7.55
CA SER A 340 13.04 21.98 -7.62
C SER A 340 12.39 22.35 -6.28
N ALA A 341 11.95 23.62 -6.15
CA ALA A 341 11.16 24.09 -5.01
C ALA A 341 9.87 23.27 -4.79
N ARG A 342 9.26 22.75 -5.86
CA ARG A 342 8.05 21.91 -5.77
C ARG A 342 8.35 20.56 -5.13
N THR A 343 9.51 19.98 -5.42
CA THR A 343 10.00 18.74 -4.80
C THR A 343 10.26 18.93 -3.31
N PHE A 344 10.85 20.08 -2.92
CA PHE A 344 10.97 20.46 -1.51
C PHE A 344 9.58 20.53 -0.83
N LEU A 345 8.63 21.20 -1.47
CA LEU A 345 7.29 21.44 -0.93
C LEU A 345 6.38 20.20 -0.89
N GLN A 346 6.62 19.21 -1.74
CA GLN A 346 5.86 17.95 -1.76
C GLN A 346 5.80 17.32 -0.37
N ARG A 347 6.88 17.40 0.41
CA ARG A 347 6.94 16.84 1.77
C ARG A 347 5.94 17.45 2.75
N PHE A 348 5.55 18.72 2.55
CA PHE A 348 4.61 19.42 3.43
C PHE A 348 3.17 19.39 2.90
N PHE A 349 3.00 19.17 1.59
CA PHE A 349 1.70 19.06 0.93
C PHE A 349 1.23 17.63 0.73
N SER A 350 2.11 16.64 0.96
CA SER A 350 1.80 15.23 0.82
C SER A 350 0.69 14.83 1.78
N ASN A 351 -0.28 14.11 1.22
CA ASN A 351 -1.33 13.41 1.93
C ASN A 351 -0.76 12.29 2.82
N ALA A 352 0.41 11.74 2.47
CA ALA A 352 1.16 10.83 3.31
C ALA A 352 2.06 11.64 4.25
N MET A 353 1.69 11.70 5.53
CA MET A 353 2.59 12.23 6.55
C MET A 353 3.79 11.27 6.71
N PRO A 354 5.02 11.79 6.91
CA PRO A 354 6.17 10.94 7.14
C PRO A 354 5.90 10.02 8.35
N PHE A 355 6.11 8.72 8.16
CA PHE A 355 5.95 7.71 9.21
C PHE A 355 6.83 8.11 10.40
N GLN A 356 6.21 8.50 11.49
CA GLN A 356 6.93 8.82 12.71
C GLN A 356 7.31 7.48 13.34
N ARG A 357 8.61 7.16 13.44
CA ARG A 357 9.05 6.09 14.34
C ARG A 357 8.43 6.37 15.70
N PHE A 358 7.70 5.40 16.24
CA PHE A 358 6.97 5.49 17.50
C PHE A 358 7.87 5.62 18.74
N ASP A 359 9.13 6.04 18.60
CA ASP A 359 10.14 6.06 19.67
C ASP A 359 9.82 7.06 20.80
N LYS A 360 8.75 7.88 20.68
CA LYS A 360 8.39 8.91 21.67
C LYS A 360 7.05 8.73 22.37
N MET A 361 6.23 7.73 22.02
CA MET A 361 4.98 7.48 22.77
C MET A 361 5.19 6.60 24.00
N GLU A 362 6.24 5.79 24.04
CA GLU A 362 6.53 4.93 25.20
C GLU A 362 6.94 5.72 26.46
N ASN A 363 7.61 6.86 26.28
CA ASN A 363 8.00 7.73 27.40
C ASN A 363 6.88 8.63 27.97
N ARG A 364 5.70 8.72 27.32
CA ARG A 364 4.55 9.41 27.92
C ARG A 364 3.70 8.49 28.79
N ASN A 365 3.68 7.19 28.49
CA ASN A 365 2.93 6.22 29.28
C ASN A 365 3.67 5.73 30.53
N SER A 366 5.00 5.93 30.64
CA SER A 366 5.70 5.69 31.92
C SER A 366 5.53 6.84 32.91
N SER A 367 5.36 8.08 32.44
CA SER A 367 5.24 9.25 33.33
C SER A 367 3.85 9.40 33.97
N ASN A 368 2.81 8.77 33.41
CA ASN A 368 1.44 8.77 33.95
C ASN A 368 1.13 7.56 34.85
N LYS A 369 2.12 6.72 35.18
CA LYS A 369 1.95 5.60 36.13
C LYS A 369 2.31 5.95 37.57
N ASN A 370 2.62 7.21 37.88
CA ASN A 370 3.00 7.67 39.23
C ASN A 370 1.97 8.62 39.87
N LEU A 371 0.71 8.55 39.46
CA LEU A 371 -0.40 9.20 40.17
C LEU A 371 -1.64 8.33 40.00
N PHE A 372 -1.69 7.25 40.79
CA PHE A 372 -2.79 6.82 41.65
C PHE A 372 -2.33 5.62 42.46
#